data_AF-A0A662YTA8-F1
#
_entry.id   AF-A0A662YTA8-F1
#
_cell.length_a   1.000
_cell.length_b   1.000
_cell.length_c   1.000
_cell.angle_alpha   90.00
_cell.angle_beta   90.00
_cell.angle_gamma   90.00
#
_symmetry.space_group_name_H-M   'P 1'
#
loop_
_entity.id
_entity.type
_entity.pdbx_description
1 polymer ?
#
loop_
_entity_poly.entity_id
_entity_poly.type
_entity_poly.pdbx_seq_one_letter_code
_entity_poly.pdbx_strand_id
1 'polypeptide(L)'
;MIMILKWYIHAERAGLWEEQPAEVEKMLPYLVTARHYKHVSCTPRYLAAMRELSSVAPDVACAFRDGHFTVQQTSGNFNGVWCNMAFEKIYNHNAKTQLFHGVSLQPAAMEKYL
;
A
#
# COMPACT_ATOMS: atom_id res chain seq x y z
N MET A 1 -5.99 19.67 -0.78
CA MET A 1 -4.82 18.80 -1.00
C MET A 1 -4.04 18.47 0.28
N ILE A 2 -3.32 19.41 0.91
CA ILE A 2 -2.41 19.09 2.04
C ILE A 2 -3.14 18.38 3.19
N MET A 3 -4.38 18.79 3.51
CA MET A 3 -5.18 18.12 4.54
C MET A 3 -5.55 16.68 4.19
N ILE A 4 -5.94 16.41 2.94
CA ILE A 4 -6.26 15.06 2.45
C ILE A 4 -5.03 14.16 2.57
N LEU A 5 -3.85 14.68 2.20
CA LEU A 5 -2.60 13.93 2.34
C LEU A 5 -2.25 13.65 3.81
N LYS A 6 -2.45 14.62 4.71
CA LYS A 6 -2.23 14.42 6.15
C LYS A 6 -3.18 13.36 6.72
N TRP A 7 -4.45 13.37 6.32
CA TRP A 7 -5.42 12.38 6.77
C TRP A 7 -5.14 11.00 6.19
N TYR A 8 -4.72 10.90 4.93
CA TYR A 8 -4.24 9.66 4.34
C TYR A 8 -3.06 9.08 5.13
N ILE A 9 -2.03 9.91 5.39
CA ILE A 9 -0.85 9.48 6.16
C ILE A 9 -1.28 9.04 7.56
N HIS A 10 -2.22 9.75 8.17
CA HIS A 10 -2.74 9.38 9.48
C HIS A 10 -3.47 8.03 9.44
N ALA A 11 -4.37 7.83 8.48
CA ALA A 11 -5.11 6.60 8.33
C ALA A 11 -4.17 5.40 8.13
N GLU A 12 -3.17 5.54 7.26
CA GLU A 12 -2.16 4.51 7.05
C GLU A 12 -1.35 4.23 8.32
N ARG A 13 -0.76 5.26 8.93
CA ARG A 13 0.12 5.07 10.09
C ARG A 13 -0.60 4.54 11.32
N ALA A 14 -1.88 4.90 11.48
CA ALA A 14 -2.72 4.45 12.58
C ALA A 14 -3.43 3.12 12.31
N GLY A 15 -3.32 2.54 11.12
CA GLY A 15 -4.02 1.29 10.79
C GLY A 15 -5.54 1.47 10.67
N LEU A 16 -6.00 2.62 10.21
CA LEU A 16 -7.41 2.94 10.03
C LEU A 16 -7.85 2.63 8.60
N TRP A 17 -8.37 1.42 8.41
CA TRP A 17 -8.66 0.90 7.07
C TRP A 17 -9.81 1.62 6.36
N GLU A 18 -10.89 1.98 7.03
CA GLU A 18 -12.07 2.55 6.36
C GLU A 18 -11.79 4.00 5.87
N GLU A 19 -10.93 4.70 6.60
CA GLU A 19 -10.51 6.07 6.32
C GLU A 19 -9.52 6.15 5.15
N GLN A 20 -8.66 5.15 4.98
CA GLN A 20 -7.61 5.17 3.97
C GLN A 20 -8.18 5.25 2.53
N PRO A 21 -9.13 4.38 2.09
CA PRO A 21 -9.75 4.45 0.76
C PRO A 21 -10.55 5.74 0.57
N ALA A 22 -11.20 6.24 1.62
CA ALA A 22 -11.94 7.50 1.56
C ALA A 22 -11.02 8.69 1.25
N GLU A 23 -9.83 8.74 1.86
CA GLU A 23 -8.85 9.78 1.55
C GLU A 23 -8.23 9.59 0.16
N VAL A 24 -8.00 8.35 -0.30
CA VAL A 24 -7.55 8.06 -1.67
C VAL A 24 -8.58 8.55 -2.70
N GLU A 25 -9.87 8.33 -2.47
CA GLU A 25 -10.94 8.83 -3.34
C GLU A 25 -10.92 10.36 -3.44
N LYS A 26 -10.74 11.06 -2.32
CA LYS A 26 -10.60 12.53 -2.28
C LYS A 26 -9.35 13.04 -3.03
N MET A 27 -8.31 12.23 -3.19
CA MET A 27 -7.12 12.59 -3.96
C MET A 27 -7.30 12.50 -5.48
N LEU A 28 -8.29 11.73 -5.98
CA LEU A 28 -8.47 11.48 -7.41
C LEU A 28 -8.46 12.73 -8.30
N PRO A 29 -9.24 13.79 -8.00
CA PRO A 29 -9.26 14.99 -8.85
C PRO A 29 -7.86 15.60 -9.01
N TYR A 30 -7.05 15.53 -7.97
CA TYR A 30 -5.71 16.08 -8.01
C TYR A 30 -4.71 15.19 -8.76
N LEU A 31 -4.87 13.87 -8.68
CA LEU A 31 -4.08 12.93 -9.51
C LEU A 31 -4.33 13.19 -10.99
N VAL A 32 -5.57 13.52 -11.37
CA VAL A 32 -5.95 13.92 -12.73
C VAL A 32 -5.29 15.25 -13.11
N THR A 33 -5.44 16.29 -12.29
CA THR A 33 -4.84 17.61 -12.57
C THR A 33 -3.31 17.55 -12.67
N ALA A 34 -2.66 16.76 -11.83
CA ALA A 34 -1.22 16.55 -11.82
C ALA A 34 -0.72 15.59 -12.93
N ARG A 35 -1.62 15.07 -13.77
CA ARG A 35 -1.30 14.18 -14.90
C ARG A 35 -0.60 12.89 -14.46
N HIS A 36 -0.92 12.40 -13.26
CA HIS A 36 -0.45 11.10 -12.76
C HIS A 36 -1.27 9.95 -13.39
N TYR A 37 -1.26 9.84 -14.72
CA TYR A 37 -2.18 8.96 -15.47
C TYR A 37 -2.11 7.49 -15.07
N LYS A 38 -0.92 7.00 -14.69
CA LYS A 38 -0.75 5.63 -14.17
C LYS A 38 -1.55 5.40 -12.88
N HIS A 39 -1.58 6.39 -11.99
CA HIS A 39 -2.36 6.32 -10.77
C HIS A 39 -3.85 6.53 -11.06
N VAL A 40 -4.20 7.49 -11.92
CA VAL A 40 -5.59 7.74 -12.33
C VAL A 40 -6.26 6.50 -12.92
N SER A 41 -5.53 5.65 -13.65
CA SER A 41 -6.10 4.43 -14.24
C SER A 41 -6.27 3.27 -13.25
N CYS A 42 -5.42 3.18 -12.22
CA CYS A 42 -5.48 2.08 -11.25
C CYS A 42 -6.27 2.42 -9.98
N THR A 43 -6.28 3.68 -9.53
CA THR A 43 -6.93 4.11 -8.29
C THR A 43 -8.44 3.79 -8.26
N PRO A 44 -9.24 4.05 -9.32
CA PRO A 44 -10.66 3.68 -9.30
C PRO A 44 -10.89 2.18 -9.18
N ARG A 45 -10.04 1.35 -9.81
CA ARG A 45 -10.12 -0.12 -9.71
C ARG A 45 -9.78 -0.59 -8.30
N TYR A 46 -8.75 0.01 -7.71
CA TYR A 46 -8.41 -0.23 -6.30
C TYR A 46 -9.59 0.09 -5.39
N LEU A 47 -10.20 1.28 -5.51
CA LEU A 47 -11.35 1.69 -4.69
C LEU A 47 -12.55 0.75 -4.85
N ALA A 48 -12.85 0.31 -6.08
CA ALA A 48 -13.91 -0.67 -6.33
C ALA A 48 -13.62 -2.00 -5.63
N ALA A 49 -12.40 -2.53 -5.77
CA ALA A 49 -11.99 -3.76 -5.10
C ALA A 49 -12.05 -3.63 -3.57
N MET A 50 -11.70 -2.47 -3.00
CA MET A 50 -11.77 -2.26 -1.56
C MET A 50 -13.21 -2.20 -1.03
N ARG A 51 -14.15 -1.65 -1.81
CA ARG A 51 -15.59 -1.65 -1.46
C ARG A 51 -16.17 -3.06 -1.46
N GLU A 52 -15.71 -3.92 -2.36
CA GLU A 52 -16.17 -5.31 -2.48
C GLU A 52 -15.43 -6.29 -1.55
N LEU A 53 -14.36 -5.83 -0.87
CA LEU A 53 -13.46 -6.68 -0.09
C LEU A 53 -14.20 -7.50 0.96
N SER A 54 -15.17 -6.90 1.66
CA SER A 54 -15.97 -7.60 2.68
C SER A 54 -16.82 -8.74 2.11
N SER A 55 -17.18 -8.67 0.83
CA SER A 55 -17.94 -9.72 0.15
C SER A 55 -17.04 -10.78 -0.49
N VAL A 56 -15.91 -10.37 -1.06
CA VAL A 56 -15.01 -11.24 -1.82
C VAL A 56 -14.04 -12.00 -0.91
N ALA A 57 -13.55 -11.35 0.14
CA ALA A 57 -12.56 -11.90 1.06
C ALA A 57 -12.83 -11.39 2.49
N PRO A 58 -13.87 -11.90 3.17
CA PRO A 58 -14.29 -11.42 4.48
C PRO A 58 -13.19 -11.53 5.54
N ASP A 59 -12.38 -12.59 5.51
CA ASP A 59 -11.26 -12.76 6.45
C ASP A 59 -10.18 -11.67 6.27
N VAL A 60 -9.92 -11.28 5.02
CA VAL A 60 -8.99 -10.19 4.69
C VAL A 60 -9.57 -8.85 5.13
N ALA A 61 -10.86 -8.61 4.88
CA ALA A 61 -11.54 -7.40 5.34
C ALA A 61 -11.52 -7.28 6.87
N CYS A 62 -11.70 -8.40 7.58
CA CYS A 62 -11.60 -8.46 9.04
C CYS A 62 -10.18 -8.08 9.50
N ALA A 63 -9.16 -8.74 8.95
CA ALA A 63 -7.77 -8.43 9.27
C ALA A 63 -7.40 -6.97 8.95
N PHE A 64 -7.93 -6.41 7.86
CA PHE A 64 -7.69 -5.01 7.50
C PHE A 64 -8.32 -4.04 8.50
N ARG A 65 -9.56 -4.31 8.94
CA ARG A 65 -10.22 -3.52 10.01
C ARG A 65 -9.49 -3.60 11.35
N ASP A 66 -8.83 -4.72 11.63
CA ASP A 66 -7.95 -4.88 12.80
C ASP A 66 -6.60 -4.15 12.64
N GLY A 67 -6.38 -3.45 11.51
CA GLY A 67 -5.17 -2.68 11.23
C GLY A 67 -4.05 -3.47 10.55
N HIS A 68 -4.26 -4.74 10.23
CA HIS A 68 -3.26 -5.63 9.60
C HIS A 68 -3.04 -5.37 8.10
N PHE A 69 -3.61 -4.30 7.52
CA PHE A 69 -3.23 -3.84 6.18
C PHE A 69 -1.92 -3.06 6.16
N THR A 70 -1.41 -2.69 7.34
CA THR A 70 -0.11 -2.02 7.51
C THR A 70 0.86 -2.90 8.29
N VAL A 71 2.15 -2.71 8.04
CA VAL A 71 3.24 -3.38 8.78
C VAL A 71 3.74 -2.44 9.87
N GLN A 72 3.84 -2.95 11.10
CA GLN A 72 4.40 -2.22 12.23
C GLN A 72 5.68 -2.93 12.69
N GLN A 73 6.79 -2.18 12.78
CA GLN A 73 8.07 -2.73 13.27
C GLN A 73 8.23 -2.64 14.78
N THR A 74 7.51 -1.71 15.40
CA THR A 74 7.53 -1.43 16.84
C THR A 74 6.11 -1.27 17.32
N SER A 75 5.85 -1.64 18.57
CA SER A 75 4.56 -1.40 19.22
C SER A 75 4.22 0.10 19.28
N GLY A 76 2.93 0.39 19.32
CA GLY A 76 2.41 1.76 19.48
C GLY A 76 1.50 2.20 18.34
N ASN A 77 0.76 3.25 18.61
CA ASN A 77 -0.16 3.85 17.64
C ASN A 77 0.64 4.77 16.71
N PHE A 78 0.30 4.82 15.42
CA PHE A 78 0.94 5.70 14.42
C PHE A 78 2.30 5.24 13.87
N ASN A 79 2.56 3.93 13.85
CA ASN A 79 3.82 3.34 13.34
C ASN A 79 3.65 2.44 12.11
N GLY A 80 2.44 2.36 11.56
CA GLY A 80 2.16 1.59 10.35
C GLY A 80 2.89 2.14 9.13
N VAL A 81 3.36 1.24 8.28
CA VAL A 81 3.83 1.53 6.92
C VAL A 81 3.21 0.54 5.95
N TRP A 82 2.99 0.96 4.71
CA TRP A 82 2.54 0.06 3.65
C TRP A 82 3.49 -1.13 3.47
N CYS A 83 2.95 -2.31 3.15
CA CYS A 83 3.75 -3.54 2.97
C CYS A 83 4.89 -3.35 1.96
N ASN A 84 4.64 -2.67 0.83
CA ASN A 84 5.69 -2.38 -0.15
C ASN A 84 6.84 -1.56 0.45
N MET A 85 6.54 -0.52 1.23
CA MET A 85 7.57 0.29 1.89
C MET A 85 8.34 -0.53 2.95
N ALA A 86 7.66 -1.43 3.67
CA ALA A 86 8.32 -2.34 4.58
C ALA A 86 9.27 -3.29 3.84
N PHE A 87 8.84 -3.86 2.72
CA PHE A 87 9.67 -4.72 1.86
C PHE A 87 10.86 -3.96 1.29
N GLU A 88 10.65 -2.76 0.73
CA GLU A 88 11.73 -1.92 0.21
C GLU A 88 12.73 -1.55 1.31
N LYS A 89 12.26 -1.24 2.52
CA LYS A 89 13.13 -0.95 3.67
C LYS A 89 14.01 -2.15 4.02
N ILE A 90 13.43 -3.35 4.09
CA ILE A 90 14.16 -4.60 4.38
C ILE A 90 15.15 -4.90 3.24
N TYR A 91 14.69 -4.81 1.99
CA TYR A 91 15.52 -5.04 0.81
C TYR A 91 16.72 -4.09 0.76
N ASN A 92 16.48 -2.78 0.94
CA ASN A 92 17.53 -1.77 0.94
C ASN A 92 18.49 -1.92 2.13
N HIS A 93 18.01 -2.36 3.29
CA HIS A 93 18.87 -2.67 4.43
C HIS A 93 19.82 -3.83 4.10
N ASN A 94 19.26 -4.93 3.58
CA ASN A 94 20.04 -6.12 3.26
C ASN A 94 20.98 -5.89 2.06
N ALA A 95 20.57 -5.07 1.08
CA ALA A 95 21.36 -4.68 -0.09
C ALA A 95 22.65 -3.92 0.25
N LYS A 96 22.67 -3.23 1.40
CA LYS A 96 23.90 -2.58 1.90
C LYS A 96 24.89 -3.57 2.50
N THR A 97 24.42 -4.75 2.92
CA THR A 97 25.25 -5.81 3.53
C THR A 97 25.69 -6.88 2.53
N GLN A 98 24.90 -7.12 1.48
CA GLN A 98 25.22 -8.03 0.37
C GLN A 98 24.61 -7.45 -0.91
N LEU A 99 25.30 -7.49 -2.05
CA LEU A 99 24.73 -7.02 -3.32
C LEU A 99 23.62 -8.00 -3.76
N PHE A 100 22.35 -7.62 -3.56
CA PHE A 100 21.23 -8.46 -4.00
C PHE A 100 21.17 -8.50 -5.52
N HIS A 101 21.17 -9.70 -6.07
CA HIS A 101 20.64 -9.94 -7.41
C HIS A 101 19.11 -9.89 -7.25
N GLY A 102 18.46 -8.85 -7.78
CA GLY A 102 17.02 -8.65 -7.60
C GLY A 102 16.20 -9.89 -7.98
N VAL A 103 14.99 -10.03 -7.42
CA VAL A 103 14.10 -11.17 -7.71
C VAL A 103 13.81 -11.30 -9.21
N SER A 104 13.82 -10.19 -9.96
CA SER A 104 13.71 -10.16 -11.42
C SER A 104 14.94 -10.70 -12.18
N LEU A 105 16.04 -10.97 -11.49
CA LEU A 105 17.28 -11.55 -12.03
C LEU A 105 17.56 -12.95 -11.47
N GLN A 106 16.68 -13.49 -10.63
CA GLN A 106 16.76 -14.90 -10.27
C GLN A 106 16.35 -15.75 -11.48
N PRO A 107 17.21 -16.69 -11.95
CA PRO A 107 16.89 -17.52 -13.11
C PRO A 107 15.53 -18.22 -12.99
N ALA A 108 15.22 -18.75 -11.80
CA ALA A 108 13.96 -19.43 -11.51
C ALA A 108 12.72 -18.52 -11.57
N ALA A 109 12.88 -17.22 -11.32
CA ALA A 109 11.79 -16.25 -11.46
C ALA A 109 11.60 -15.82 -12.91
N MET A 110 12.69 -15.69 -13.70
CA MET A 110 12.58 -15.39 -15.14
C MET A 110 11.93 -16.54 -15.92
N GLU A 111 12.27 -17.79 -15.60
CA GLU A 111 11.72 -19.00 -16.25
C GLU A 111 10.20 -19.15 -16.07
N LYS A 112 9.62 -18.48 -15.07
CA LYS A 112 8.18 -18.52 -14.80
C LYS A 112 7.37 -17.51 -15.64
N TYR A 113 8.04 -16.51 -16.21
CA TYR A 113 7.40 -15.39 -16.93
C TYR A 113 7.92 -15.17 -18.36
N LEU A 114 8.84 -16.02 -18.83
CA LEU A 114 9.22 -16.21 -20.23
C LEU A 114 8.63 -17.52 -20.75
#